data_AF-A0A963HCX1-F1
#
_entry.id   AF-A0A963HCX1-F1
#
_cell.length_a   1.000
_cell.length_b   1.000
_cell.length_c   1.000
_cell.angle_alpha   90.00
_cell.angle_beta   90.00
_cell.angle_gamma   90.00
#
_symmetry.space_group_name_H-M   'P 1'
#
loop_
_entity.id
_entity.type
_entity.pdbx_description
1 polymer ?
#
loop_
_entity_poly.entity_id
_entity_poly.type
_entity_poly.pdbx_seq_one_letter_code
_entity_poly.pdbx_strand_id
1 'polypeptide(L)'
;QIEELILQQPMLSPHYLIEVWRDGHLDAVDVNVELKREYRFRLAVDKEHVARALQHHIKSFIGISVQVRIVDIGGIERSLGKARRVIDKRPCE
;
A
#
# COMPACT_ATOMS: atom_id res chain seq x y z
N GLN A 1 -4.73 -6.32 -9.48
CA GLN A 1 -4.31 -7.39 -8.56
C GLN A 1 -4.04 -6.86 -7.15
N ILE A 2 -3.08 -5.95 -6.93
CA ILE A 2 -2.84 -5.38 -5.58
C ILE A 2 -4.07 -4.61 -5.06
N GLU A 3 -4.74 -3.84 -5.91
CA GLU A 3 -5.96 -3.11 -5.55
C GLU A 3 -7.06 -4.03 -5.00
N GLU A 4 -7.27 -5.19 -5.64
CA GLU A 4 -8.27 -6.16 -5.20
C GLU A 4 -7.94 -6.69 -3.81
N LEU A 5 -6.67 -7.04 -3.55
CA LEU A 5 -6.22 -7.48 -2.22
C LEU A 5 -6.42 -6.40 -1.15
N ILE A 6 -6.27 -5.13 -1.51
CA ILE A 6 -6.56 -3.99 -0.61
C ILE A 6 -8.06 -3.88 -0.36
N LEU A 7 -8.89 -3.96 -1.40
CA LEU A 7 -10.36 -3.90 -1.31
C LEU A 7 -10.96 -5.08 -0.55
N GLN A 8 -10.31 -6.24 -0.56
CA GLN A 8 -10.70 -7.42 0.24
C GLN A 8 -10.57 -7.16 1.75
N GLN A 9 -9.75 -6.19 2.17
CA GLN A 9 -9.60 -5.86 3.58
C GLN A 9 -10.64 -4.80 4.01
N PRO A 10 -11.60 -5.15 4.89
CA PRO A 10 -12.66 -4.22 5.25
C PRO A 10 -12.17 -3.00 6.03
N MET A 11 -10.96 -3.05 6.59
CA MET A 11 -10.34 -1.96 7.35
C MET A 11 -9.63 -0.93 6.48
N LEU A 12 -9.32 -1.26 5.23
CA LEU A 12 -8.56 -0.41 4.32
C LEU A 12 -9.49 0.42 3.44
N SER A 13 -9.09 1.65 3.16
CA SER A 13 -9.78 2.53 2.22
C SER A 13 -9.36 2.20 0.79
N PRO A 14 -10.16 2.57 -0.24
CA PRO A 14 -9.77 2.45 -1.65
C PRO A 14 -8.65 3.44 -2.04
N HIS A 15 -8.11 4.19 -1.08
CA HIS A 15 -7.03 5.13 -1.27
C HIS A 15 -5.71 4.45 -0.94
N TYR A 16 -4.90 4.27 -1.97
CA TYR A 16 -3.59 3.66 -1.87
C TYR A 16 -2.63 4.31 -2.86
N LEU A 17 -1.36 4.19 -2.56
CA LEU A 17 -0.24 4.67 -3.35
C LEU A 17 0.82 3.57 -3.38
N ILE A 18 1.21 3.17 -4.58
CA ILE A 18 2.26 2.18 -4.79
C ILE A 18 3.48 2.94 -5.31
N GLU A 19 4.58 2.87 -4.59
CA GLU A 19 5.87 3.41 -5.01
C GLU A 19 6.78 2.25 -5.40
N VAL A 20 7.30 2.28 -6.61
CA VAL A 20 8.26 1.29 -7.11
C VAL A 20 9.55 2.01 -7.41
N TRP A 21 10.66 1.52 -6.86
CA TRP A 21 11.99 2.04 -7.17
C TRP A 21 13.00 0.91 -7.21
N ARG A 22 14.17 1.19 -7.78
CA ARG A 22 15.29 0.25 -7.81
C ARG A 22 16.30 0.65 -6.74
N ASP A 23 16.57 -0.26 -5.81
CA ASP A 23 17.61 -0.10 -4.78
C ASP A 23 18.77 -1.05 -5.15
N GLY A 24 19.78 -0.50 -5.82
CA GLY A 24 20.88 -1.28 -6.38
C GLY A 24 20.41 -2.31 -7.41
N HIS A 25 20.51 -3.60 -7.08
CA HIS A 25 20.10 -4.71 -7.95
C HIS A 25 18.71 -5.27 -7.62
N LEU A 26 18.05 -4.75 -6.58
CA LEU A 26 16.76 -5.25 -6.12
C LEU A 26 15.66 -4.24 -6.44
N ASP A 27 14.53 -4.74 -6.93
CA ASP A 27 13.32 -3.94 -7.05
C ASP A 27 12.66 -3.83 -5.67
N ALA A 28 12.45 -2.58 -5.24
CA ALA A 28 11.76 -2.25 -4.01
C ALA A 28 10.38 -1.68 -4.33
N VAL A 29 9.37 -2.20 -3.64
CA VAL A 29 7.97 -1.79 -3.81
C VAL A 29 7.41 -1.44 -2.44
N ASP A 30 6.89 -0.23 -2.28
CA ASP A 30 6.18 0.21 -1.09
C ASP A 30 4.71 0.48 -1.44
N VAL A 31 3.83 -0.04 -0.59
CA VAL A 31 2.38 0.09 -0.73
C VAL A 31 1.88 0.86 0.47
N ASN A 32 1.59 2.13 0.26
CA ASN A 32 0.96 3.01 1.22
C ASN A 32 -0.55 2.91 1.06
N VAL A 33 -1.27 2.61 2.15
CA VAL A 33 -2.73 2.50 2.12
C VAL A 33 -3.36 3.20 3.32
N GLU A 34 -4.44 3.95 3.07
CA GLU A 34 -5.16 4.63 4.14
C GLU A 34 -6.08 3.66 4.88
N LEU A 35 -6.17 3.84 6.19
CA LEU A 35 -7.24 3.23 6.98
C LEU A 35 -8.58 3.89 6.72
N LYS A 36 -9.66 3.12 6.83
CA LYS A 36 -10.99 3.69 6.92
C LYS A 36 -11.15 4.48 8.21
N ARG A 37 -11.95 5.55 8.14
CA ARG A 37 -12.25 6.44 9.27
C ARG A 37 -12.76 5.66 10.50
N GLU A 38 -13.55 4.62 10.27
CA GLU A 38 -14.13 3.74 11.29
C GLU A 38 -13.06 3.01 12.13
N TYR A 39 -11.88 2.76 11.55
CA TYR A 39 -10.79 2.02 12.17
C TYR A 39 -9.61 2.91 12.59
N ARG A 40 -9.76 4.24 12.50
CA ARG A 40 -8.73 5.22 12.88
C ARG A 40 -8.24 5.00 14.32
N PHE A 41 -9.16 4.68 15.24
CA PHE A 41 -8.90 4.49 16.67
C PHE A 41 -8.39 3.09 17.03
N ARG A 42 -8.19 2.17 16.06
CA ARG A 42 -7.59 0.87 16.36
C ARG A 42 -6.15 1.01 16.83
N LEU A 43 -5.76 0.09 17.71
CA LEU A 43 -4.40 -0.01 18.24
C LEU A 43 -3.39 -0.19 17.10
N ALA A 44 -2.17 0.31 17.30
CA ALA A 44 -1.07 0.16 16.34
C ALA A 44 -0.80 -1.31 15.98
N VAL A 45 -1.02 -2.23 16.92
CA VAL A 45 -0.88 -3.68 16.73
C VAL A 45 -1.84 -4.24 15.67
N ASP A 46 -3.08 -3.74 15.59
CA ASP A 46 -4.02 -4.17 14.55
C ASP A 46 -3.56 -3.72 13.16
N LYS A 47 -3.00 -2.50 13.07
CA LYS A 47 -2.47 -1.95 11.81
C LYS A 47 -1.29 -2.78 11.30
N GLU A 48 -0.38 -3.17 12.20
CA GLU A 48 0.76 -4.01 11.86
C GLU A 48 0.32 -5.41 11.39
N HIS A 49 -0.68 -6.01 12.03
CA HIS A 49 -1.24 -7.29 11.60
C HIS A 49 -1.83 -7.21 10.19
N VAL A 50 -2.62 -6.17 9.89
CA VAL A 50 -3.19 -5.96 8.55
C VAL A 50 -2.08 -5.73 7.52
N ALA A 51 -1.06 -4.95 7.86
CA ALA A 51 0.10 -4.72 6.99
C ALA A 51 0.82 -6.04 6.66
N ARG A 52 1.10 -6.86 7.66
CA ARG A 52 1.75 -8.17 7.47
C ARG A 52 0.89 -9.15 6.68
N ALA A 53 -0.41 -9.18 6.95
CA ALA A 53 -1.36 -10.01 6.20
C ALA A 53 -1.37 -9.62 4.71
N LEU A 54 -1.42 -8.32 4.41
CA LEU A 54 -1.38 -7.83 3.03
C LEU A 54 -0.04 -8.15 2.35
N GLN A 55 1.09 -7.97 3.04
CA GLN A 55 2.41 -8.36 2.54
C GLN A 55 2.47 -9.85 2.18
N HIS A 56 1.96 -10.71 3.08
CA HIS A 56 1.93 -12.15 2.86
C HIS A 56 1.04 -12.53 1.67
N HIS A 57 -0.14 -11.91 1.56
CA HIS A 57 -1.02 -12.11 0.40
C HIS A 57 -0.35 -11.68 -0.90
N ILE A 58 0.24 -10.47 -0.94
CA ILE A 58 0.91 -9.99 -2.15
C ILE A 58 2.06 -10.92 -2.54
N LYS A 59 2.87 -11.37 -1.57
CA LYS A 59 3.95 -12.33 -1.82
C LYS A 59 3.42 -13.66 -2.33
N SER A 60 2.32 -14.18 -1.77
CA SER A 60 1.75 -15.47 -2.18
C SER A 60 1.06 -15.44 -3.54
N PHE A 61 0.42 -14.32 -3.90
CA PHE A 61 -0.34 -14.18 -5.14
C PHE A 61 0.48 -13.63 -6.31
N ILE A 62 1.36 -12.66 -6.05
CA ILE A 62 2.15 -11.96 -7.07
C ILE A 62 3.59 -12.48 -7.13
N GLY A 63 4.11 -13.04 -6.02
CA GLY A 63 5.47 -13.56 -5.97
C GLY A 63 6.55 -12.50 -5.72
N ILE A 64 6.16 -11.25 -5.42
CA ILE A 64 7.09 -10.15 -5.14
C ILE A 64 7.09 -9.78 -3.66
N SER A 65 8.25 -9.32 -3.17
CA SER A 65 8.34 -8.75 -1.82
C SER A 65 7.96 -7.27 -1.88
N VAL A 66 6.99 -6.88 -1.07
CA VAL A 66 6.53 -5.50 -0.96
C VAL A 66 6.56 -5.08 0.50
N GLN A 67 6.80 -3.81 0.75
CA GLN A 67 6.64 -3.20 2.06
C GLN A 67 5.26 -2.55 2.12
N VAL A 68 4.44 -2.90 3.13
CA VAL A 68 3.12 -2.29 3.31
C VAL A 68 3.17 -1.33 4.48
N ARG A 69 2.78 -0.08 4.24
CA ARG A 69 2.69 0.94 5.26
C ARG A 69 1.25 1.45 5.36
N ILE A 70 0.72 1.36 6.58
CA ILE A 70 -0.63 1.82 6.89
C ILE A 70 -0.54 3.26 7.34
N VAL A 71 -1.11 4.17 6.55
CA VAL A 71 -1.15 5.59 6.85
C VAL A 71 -2.51 5.99 7.42
N ASP A 72 -2.49 7.08 8.18
CA ASP A 72 -3.70 7.66 8.76
C ASP A 72 -4.57 8.32 7.67
N ILE A 73 -5.87 8.47 7.94
CA ILE A 73 -6.80 9.09 7.00
C ILE A 73 -6.41 10.54 6.70
N GLY A 74 -6.32 10.87 5.41
CA GLY A 74 -5.83 12.16 4.92
C GLY A 74 -4.31 12.21 4.71
N GLY A 75 -3.60 11.10 4.93
CA GLY A 75 -2.16 10.99 4.69
C GLY A 75 -1.79 10.81 3.22
N ILE A 76 -2.71 10.31 2.39
CA ILE A 76 -2.50 10.23 0.93
C ILE A 76 -3.04 11.50 0.28
N GLU A 77 -2.15 12.27 -0.35
CA GLU A 77 -2.52 13.47 -1.08
C GLU A 77 -3.51 13.14 -2.21
N ARG A 78 -4.75 13.60 -2.06
CA ARG A 78 -5.75 13.53 -3.12
C ARG A 78 -5.36 14.54 -4.20
N SER A 79 -4.54 14.12 -5.15
CA SER A 79 -4.15 14.97 -6.28
C SER A 79 -5.41 15.41 -7.04
N LEU A 80 -5.69 16.72 -6.99
CA LEU A 80 -6.86 17.45 -7.52
C LEU A 80 -7.05 17.37 -9.05
N GLY A 81 -6.30 16.55 -9.79
CA GLY A 81 -6.37 16.52 -11.25
C GLY A 81 -6.09 15.18 -11.93
N LYS A 82 -5.29 14.29 -11.33
CA LYS A 82 -5.07 12.91 -11.81
C LYS A 82 -4.76 12.02 -10.62
N ALA A 83 -5.59 11.01 -10.37
CA ALA A 83 -5.32 10.01 -9.33
C ALA A 83 -4.13 9.13 -9.76
N ARG A 84 -2.90 9.54 -9.45
CA ARG A 84 -1.71 8.68 -9.61
C ARG A 84 -1.67 7.73 -8.43
N ARG A 85 -2.07 6.49 -8.67
CA ARG A 85 -2.04 5.39 -7.69
C ARG A 85 -0.73 4.62 -7.70
N VAL A 86 0.07 4.79 -8.75
CA VAL A 86 1.37 4.14 -8.93
C VAL A 86 2.39 5.21 -9.30
N ILE A 87 3.46 5.29 -8.51
CA ILE A 87 4.64 6.10 -8.76
C ILE A 87 5.77 5.14 -9.09
N ASP A 88 6.11 5.08 -10.37
CA ASP A 88 7.27 4.37 -10.84
C ASP A 88 8.48 5.32 -10.85
N LYS A 89 9.48 5.02 -10.03
CA LYS A 89 10.78 5.70 -9.95
C LYS A 89 11.90 4.81 -10.47
N ARG A 90 11.59 3.74 -11.22
CA ARG A 90 12.64 2.92 -11.83
C ARG A 90 13.36 3.78 -12.89
N PRO A 91 14.68 3.65 -13.04
CA PRO A 91 15.38 4.37 -14.09
C PRO A 91 14.75 4.00 -15.44
N CYS A 92 14.30 5.00 -16.20
CA CYS A 92 13.89 4.81 -17.58
C CYS A 92 15.13 4.35 -18.34
N GLU A 93 15.08 3.14 -18.89
CA GLU A 93 16.05 2.71 -19.92
C GLU A 93 15.89 3.55 -21.19
#